data_AF-A0A497T5F6-F1
#
_entry.id   AF-A0A497T5F6-F1
#
_cell.length_a   1.000
_cell.length_b   1.000
_cell.length_c   1.000
_cell.angle_alpha   90.00
_cell.angle_beta   90.00
_cell.angle_gamma   90.00
#
_symmetry.space_group_name_H-M   'P 1'
#
loop_
_entity.id
_entity.type
_entity.pdbx_description
1 polymer ?
#
loop_
_entity_poly.entity_id
_entity_poly.type
_entity_poly.pdbx_seq_one_letter_code
_entity_poly.pdbx_strand_id
1 'polypeptide(L)'
;MTFCCFKQCLKLRPKAMQNLQNHYNIAMCPHVRNQTGFSKHMYVKEHPRLVNEIPRGSKRYKTIKKNRSASERANSTIKEDQKILDKPRVINISRANILAQMAAIVLLLKRAFAFIVRTTNLFRKLHKTNDPDIKEKLKPPSIPKSILSLIQLE
;
A
#
# COMPACT_ATOMS: atom_id res chain seq x y z
N MET A 1 -8.33 -14.56 -13.63
CA MET A 1 -8.53 -14.11 -12.22
C MET A 1 -9.77 -14.80 -11.66
N THR A 2 -10.01 -14.78 -10.35
CA THR A 2 -11.21 -15.40 -9.75
C THR A 2 -11.92 -14.35 -8.92
N PHE A 3 -13.12 -13.94 -9.34
CA PHE A 3 -14.01 -13.08 -8.59
C PHE A 3 -14.68 -13.92 -7.50
N CYS A 4 -14.60 -13.48 -6.25
CA CYS A 4 -15.33 -14.08 -5.14
C CYS A 4 -16.35 -13.09 -4.58
N CYS A 5 -17.63 -13.45 -4.61
CA CYS A 5 -18.68 -12.73 -3.89
C CYS A 5 -18.67 -13.16 -2.41
N PHE A 6 -18.17 -12.28 -1.53
CA PHE A 6 -18.13 -12.52 -0.07
C PHE A 6 -19.37 -11.98 0.67
N LYS A 7 -20.47 -11.73 -0.05
CA LYS A 7 -21.72 -11.18 0.51
C LYS A 7 -21.53 -9.88 1.32
N GLN A 8 -20.59 -9.03 0.90
CA GLN A 8 -20.35 -7.72 1.52
C GLN A 8 -21.62 -6.84 1.52
N CYS A 9 -22.53 -7.06 0.56
CA CYS A 9 -23.85 -6.41 0.51
C CYS A 9 -24.65 -6.58 1.80
N LEU A 10 -24.54 -7.72 2.50
CA LEU A 10 -25.24 -7.98 3.76
C LEU A 10 -24.68 -7.16 4.94
N LYS A 11 -23.47 -6.61 4.80
CA LYS A 11 -22.79 -5.81 5.84
C LYS A 11 -22.96 -4.29 5.60
N LEU A 12 -23.68 -3.90 4.55
CA LEU A 12 -23.87 -2.49 4.20
C LEU A 12 -24.81 -1.81 5.19
N ARG A 13 -24.53 -0.53 5.47
CA ARG A 13 -25.44 0.32 6.26
C ARG A 13 -26.73 0.61 5.47
N PRO A 14 -27.86 0.91 6.13
CA PRO A 14 -29.16 1.09 5.46
C PRO A 14 -29.15 2.08 4.29
N LYS A 15 -28.48 3.23 4.42
CA LYS A 15 -28.32 4.21 3.33
C LYS A 15 -27.55 3.67 2.12
N ALA A 16 -26.53 2.85 2.36
CA ALA A 16 -25.76 2.23 1.29
C ALA A 16 -26.55 1.10 0.61
N MET A 17 -27.40 0.40 1.36
CA MET A 17 -28.33 -0.58 0.80
C MET A 17 -29.36 0.07 -0.12
N GLN A 18 -29.97 1.20 0.29
CA GLN A 18 -30.91 1.95 -0.55
C GLN A 18 -30.25 2.40 -1.87
N ASN A 19 -29.05 2.99 -1.79
CA ASN A 19 -28.30 3.38 -3.00
C ASN A 19 -27.97 2.20 -3.91
N LEU A 20 -27.62 1.04 -3.33
CA LEU A 20 -27.34 -0.17 -4.11
C LEU A 20 -28.59 -0.68 -4.80
N GLN A 21 -29.73 -0.64 -4.11
CA GLN A 21 -31.02 -1.12 -4.62
C GLN A 21 -31.55 -0.27 -5.78
N ASN A 22 -31.22 1.04 -5.80
CA ASN A 22 -31.54 1.93 -6.92
C ASN A 22 -30.82 1.55 -8.22
N HIS A 23 -29.64 0.93 -8.13
CA HIS A 23 -28.83 0.56 -9.29
C HIS A 23 -28.89 -0.93 -9.61
N TYR A 24 -29.23 -1.78 -8.63
CA TYR A 24 -29.20 -3.22 -8.79
C TYR A 24 -30.26 -3.90 -7.91
N ASN A 25 -31.08 -4.76 -8.50
CA ASN A 25 -32.09 -5.50 -7.75
C ASN A 25 -31.46 -6.66 -6.97
N ILE A 26 -31.18 -6.43 -5.68
CA ILE A 26 -30.56 -7.40 -4.77
C ILE A 26 -31.43 -8.66 -4.62
N ALA A 27 -32.76 -8.53 -4.65
CA ALA A 27 -33.68 -9.65 -4.51
C ALA A 27 -33.58 -10.65 -5.69
N MET A 28 -33.18 -10.17 -6.86
CA MET A 28 -32.93 -11.00 -8.05
C MET A 28 -31.49 -11.54 -8.13
N CYS A 29 -30.64 -11.29 -7.13
CA CYS A 29 -29.27 -11.79 -7.17
C CYS A 29 -29.26 -13.33 -7.07
N PRO A 30 -28.74 -14.04 -8.09
CA PRO A 30 -28.75 -15.51 -8.12
C PRO A 30 -27.87 -16.12 -7.01
N HIS A 31 -26.94 -15.34 -6.46
CA HIS A 31 -25.99 -15.78 -5.44
C HIS A 31 -26.40 -15.41 -4.00
N VAL A 32 -27.56 -14.76 -3.80
CA VAL A 32 -28.00 -14.30 -2.48
C VAL A 32 -28.28 -15.49 -1.54
N ARG A 33 -28.74 -16.62 -2.08
CA ARG A 33 -29.08 -17.83 -1.33
C ARG A 33 -27.86 -18.68 -0.94
N ASN A 34 -26.72 -18.52 -1.61
CA ASN A 34 -25.51 -19.31 -1.31
C ASN A 34 -24.89 -18.93 0.03
N GLN A 35 -24.86 -19.81 1.02
CA GLN A 35 -24.35 -19.48 2.36
C GLN A 35 -22.89 -18.98 2.35
N THR A 36 -22.02 -19.61 1.55
CA THR A 36 -20.58 -19.34 1.49
C THR A 36 -20.16 -18.33 0.42
N GLY A 37 -21.11 -17.77 -0.35
CA GLY A 37 -20.82 -16.90 -1.49
C GLY A 37 -20.68 -17.65 -2.81
N PHE A 38 -20.00 -17.05 -3.78
CA PHE A 38 -19.76 -17.66 -5.10
C PHE A 38 -18.40 -17.23 -5.65
N SER A 39 -17.73 -18.12 -6.38
CA SER A 39 -16.44 -17.86 -7.02
C SER A 39 -16.54 -18.11 -8.52
N LYS A 40 -16.14 -17.15 -9.36
CA LYS A 40 -16.10 -17.26 -10.83
C LYS A 40 -14.75 -16.87 -11.37
N HIS A 41 -14.21 -17.67 -12.27
CA HIS A 41 -13.03 -17.26 -13.04
C HIS A 41 -13.43 -16.21 -14.09
N MET A 42 -12.71 -15.08 -14.09
CA MET A 42 -12.94 -13.93 -14.96
C MET A 42 -11.62 -13.38 -15.51
N TYR A 43 -11.67 -12.78 -16.69
CA TYR A 43 -10.51 -12.13 -17.31
C TYR A 43 -10.33 -10.70 -16.79
N VAL A 44 -9.08 -10.21 -16.76
CA VAL A 44 -8.74 -8.86 -16.23
C VAL A 44 -9.44 -7.75 -17.03
N LYS A 45 -9.62 -7.97 -18.34
CA LYS A 45 -10.31 -7.06 -19.25
C LYS A 45 -11.76 -6.80 -18.85
N GLU A 46 -12.42 -7.79 -18.23
CA GLU A 46 -13.84 -7.74 -17.91
C GLU A 46 -14.12 -6.85 -16.68
N HIS A 47 -13.31 -6.95 -15.62
CA HIS A 47 -13.47 -6.13 -14.41
C HIS A 47 -12.13 -5.81 -13.72
N PRO A 48 -11.48 -4.70 -14.06
CA PRO A 48 -10.15 -4.36 -13.53
C PRO A 48 -10.13 -4.00 -12.04
N ARG A 49 -11.28 -3.69 -11.43
CA ARG A 49 -11.38 -3.19 -10.04
C ARG A 49 -11.87 -4.21 -9.00
N LEU A 50 -12.30 -5.40 -9.42
CA LEU A 50 -12.76 -6.46 -8.52
C LEU A 50 -11.58 -7.30 -8.02
N VAL A 51 -10.79 -6.68 -7.13
CA VAL A 51 -9.68 -7.35 -6.45
C VAL A 51 -10.24 -8.01 -5.18
N ASN A 52 -10.16 -9.34 -5.08
CA ASN A 52 -10.48 -10.08 -3.85
C ASN A 52 -9.78 -9.44 -2.64
N GLU A 53 -10.41 -9.47 -1.47
CA GLU A 53 -9.73 -9.19 -0.21
C GLU A 53 -8.56 -10.17 -0.06
N ILE A 54 -7.34 -9.65 -0.17
CA ILE A 54 -6.13 -10.46 -0.03
C ILE A 54 -5.74 -10.43 1.44
N PRO A 55 -5.74 -11.58 2.14
CA PRO A 55 -5.38 -11.63 3.55
C PRO A 55 -4.03 -10.96 3.78
N ARG A 56 -3.97 -10.01 4.73
CA ARG A 56 -2.73 -9.31 5.09
C ARG A 56 -1.69 -10.35 5.53
N GLY A 57 -0.43 -10.14 5.16
CA GLY A 57 0.67 -11.05 5.49
C GLY A 57 0.81 -12.29 4.60
N SER A 58 -0.20 -12.63 3.79
CA SER A 58 -0.11 -13.74 2.83
C SER A 58 1.01 -13.54 1.79
N LYS A 59 1.52 -14.63 1.22
CA LYS A 59 2.53 -14.59 0.14
C LYS A 59 2.04 -13.71 -1.02
N ARG A 60 0.77 -13.86 -1.41
CA ARG A 60 0.12 -13.07 -2.47
C ARG A 60 0.04 -11.57 -2.14
N TYR A 61 -0.27 -11.22 -0.89
CA TYR A 61 -0.25 -9.82 -0.42
C TYR A 61 1.15 -9.21 -0.54
N LYS A 62 2.20 -9.95 -0.12
CA LYS A 62 3.59 -9.49 -0.22
C LYS A 62 4.02 -9.27 -1.66
N THR A 63 3.66 -10.19 -2.57
CA THR A 63 3.96 -10.07 -4.01
C THR A 63 3.32 -8.82 -4.60
N ILE A 64 2.03 -8.58 -4.34
CA ILE A 64 1.34 -7.40 -4.85
C ILE A 64 1.93 -6.12 -4.25
N LYS A 65 2.23 -6.10 -2.94
CA LYS A 65 2.88 -4.94 -2.30
C LYS A 65 4.25 -4.63 -2.89
N LYS A 66 5.01 -5.64 -3.33
CA LYS A 66 6.30 -5.48 -4.02
C LYS A 66 6.12 -4.87 -5.41
N ASN A 67 5.05 -5.22 -6.12
CA ASN A 67 4.76 -4.75 -7.47
C ASN A 67 4.14 -3.35 -7.53
N ARG A 68 3.75 -2.76 -6.38
CA ARG A 68 3.17 -1.41 -6.33
C ARG A 68 4.17 -0.34 -6.72
N SER A 69 3.68 0.67 -7.44
CA SER A 69 4.44 1.87 -7.75
C SER A 69 4.89 2.58 -6.45
N ALA A 70 5.91 3.42 -6.55
CA ALA A 70 6.42 4.17 -5.40
C ALA A 70 5.34 5.06 -4.77
N SER A 71 4.48 5.67 -5.60
CA SER A 71 3.36 6.52 -5.18
C SER A 71 2.29 5.73 -4.42
N GLU A 72 1.89 4.56 -4.91
CA GLU A 72 0.93 3.70 -4.21
C GLU A 72 1.44 3.22 -2.86
N ARG A 73 2.73 2.85 -2.77
CA ARG A 73 3.36 2.45 -1.51
C ARG A 73 3.36 3.60 -0.51
N ALA A 74 3.71 4.81 -0.95
CA ALA A 74 3.69 6.00 -0.10
C ALA A 74 2.27 6.29 0.40
N ASN A 75 1.27 6.32 -0.49
CA ASN A 75 -0.13 6.58 -0.14
C ASN A 75 -0.70 5.56 0.84
N SER A 76 -0.41 4.27 0.62
CA SER A 76 -0.84 3.21 1.53
C SER A 76 -0.19 3.34 2.91
N THR A 77 1.10 3.69 2.97
CA THR A 77 1.82 3.90 4.25
C THR A 77 1.26 5.09 5.02
N ILE A 78 1.01 6.21 4.34
CA ILE A 78 0.52 7.44 4.94
C ILE A 78 -0.91 7.27 5.49
N LYS A 79 -1.77 6.57 4.75
CA LYS A 79 -3.19 6.37 5.12
C LYS A 79 -3.38 5.26 6.16
N GLU A 80 -2.74 4.11 5.97
CA GLU A 80 -3.01 2.93 6.80
C GLU A 80 -1.99 2.73 7.94
N ASP A 81 -0.69 2.80 7.63
CA ASP A 81 0.35 2.44 8.60
C ASP A 81 0.65 3.58 9.58
N GLN A 82 0.74 4.82 9.06
CA GLN A 82 1.07 6.01 9.85
C GLN A 82 -0.17 6.82 10.25
N LYS A 83 -1.31 6.57 9.59
CA LYS A 83 -2.60 7.25 9.82
C LYS A 83 -2.54 8.79 9.79
N ILE A 84 -1.55 9.36 9.10
CA ILE A 84 -1.38 10.83 8.97
C ILE A 84 -2.55 11.43 8.17
N LEU A 85 -3.03 10.68 7.18
CA LEU A 85 -4.20 11.02 6.37
C LEU A 85 -5.38 10.08 6.68
N ASP A 86 -5.56 9.68 7.95
CA ASP A 86 -6.78 8.98 8.35
C ASP A 86 -7.92 9.99 8.56
N LYS A 87 -8.94 9.91 7.71
CA LYS A 87 -10.11 10.82 7.68
C LYS A 87 -9.74 12.32 7.70
N PRO A 88 -8.93 12.80 6.75
CA PRO A 88 -8.51 14.20 6.72
C PRO A 88 -9.73 15.10 6.47
N ARG A 89 -9.88 16.17 7.25
CA ARG A 89 -10.87 17.22 6.97
C ARG A 89 -10.37 18.10 5.84
N VAL A 90 -10.79 17.81 4.62
CA VAL A 90 -10.43 18.58 3.43
C VAL A 90 -11.58 19.53 3.10
N ILE A 91 -11.39 20.83 3.42
CA ILE A 91 -12.42 21.87 3.21
C ILE A 91 -12.20 22.59 1.87
N ASN A 92 -10.95 22.80 1.45
CA ASN A 92 -10.60 23.44 0.19
C ASN A 92 -9.30 22.85 -0.40
N ILE A 93 -9.04 23.14 -1.67
CA ILE A 93 -7.88 22.59 -2.40
C ILE A 93 -6.54 23.04 -1.81
N SER A 94 -6.43 24.29 -1.35
CA SER A 94 -5.21 24.82 -0.75
C SER A 94 -4.84 24.07 0.53
N ARG A 95 -5.82 23.80 1.42
CA ARG A 95 -5.60 22.98 2.63
C ARG A 95 -5.30 21.52 2.27
N ALA A 96 -5.92 20.97 1.22
CA ALA A 96 -5.61 19.64 0.73
C ALA A 96 -4.14 19.52 0.32
N ASN A 97 -3.63 20.52 -0.41
CA ASN A 97 -2.24 20.58 -0.87
C ASN A 97 -1.25 20.71 0.28
N ILE A 98 -1.51 21.61 1.23
CA ILE A 98 -0.68 21.76 2.44
C ILE A 98 -0.62 20.44 3.21
N LEU A 99 -1.77 19.80 3.42
CA LEU A 99 -1.85 18.54 4.13
C LEU A 99 -1.10 17.41 3.41
N ALA A 100 -1.19 17.35 2.07
CA ALA A 100 -0.44 16.40 1.26
C ALA A 100 1.08 16.62 1.39
N GLN A 101 1.54 17.89 1.36
CA GLN A 101 2.95 18.23 1.54
C GLN A 101 3.45 17.86 2.94
N MET A 102 2.70 18.19 4.00
CA MET A 102 3.04 17.80 5.37
C MET A 102 3.15 16.28 5.50
N ALA A 103 2.19 15.53 4.93
CA ALA A 103 2.22 14.07 4.96
C ALA A 103 3.44 13.49 4.22
N ALA A 104 3.84 14.11 3.10
CA ALA A 104 5.04 13.72 2.36
C ALA A 104 6.31 13.98 3.17
N ILE A 105 6.44 15.17 3.77
CA ILE A 105 7.59 15.55 4.62
C ILE A 105 7.73 14.57 5.78
N VAL A 106 6.64 14.31 6.52
CA VAL A 106 6.67 13.37 7.65
C VAL A 106 7.04 11.95 7.20
N LEU A 107 6.52 11.48 6.06
CA LEU A 107 6.89 10.18 5.51
C LEU A 107 8.39 10.09 5.19
N LEU A 108 8.95 11.13 4.58
CA LEU A 108 10.37 11.20 4.23
C LEU A 108 11.26 11.21 5.49
N LEU A 109 10.94 12.05 6.47
CA LEU A 109 11.66 12.10 7.75
C LEU A 109 11.65 10.73 8.45
N LYS A 110 10.48 10.09 8.55
CA LYS A 110 10.37 8.76 9.16
C LYS A 110 11.18 7.71 8.41
N ARG A 111 11.24 7.78 7.08
CA ARG A 111 12.07 6.86 6.28
C ARG A 111 13.56 7.12 6.48
N ALA A 112 13.98 8.39 6.52
CA ALA A 112 15.36 8.77 6.77
C ALA A 112 15.83 8.30 8.16
N PHE A 113 15.07 8.59 9.21
CA PHE A 113 15.42 8.13 10.56
C PHE A 113 15.41 6.61 10.69
N ALA A 114 14.42 5.92 10.09
CA ALA A 114 14.41 4.46 10.09
C ALA A 114 15.61 3.87 9.34
N PHE A 115 16.08 4.52 8.26
CA PHE A 115 17.29 4.13 7.56
C PHE A 115 18.52 4.31 8.47
N ILE A 116 18.69 5.48 9.07
CA ILE A 116 19.81 5.77 9.98
C ILE A 116 19.87 4.72 11.10
N VAL A 117 18.75 4.46 11.79
CA VAL A 117 18.69 3.48 12.89
C VAL A 117 19.01 2.06 12.42
N ARG A 118 18.58 1.67 11.22
CA ARG A 118 18.91 0.33 10.68
C ARG A 118 20.39 0.22 10.36
N THR A 119 20.94 1.22 9.69
CA THR A 119 22.34 1.24 9.27
C THR A 119 23.29 1.29 10.48
N THR A 120 22.99 2.13 11.48
CA THR A 120 23.78 2.17 12.73
C THR A 120 23.73 0.84 13.48
N ASN A 121 22.58 0.18 13.53
CA ASN A 121 22.48 -1.16 14.12
C ASN A 121 23.28 -2.22 13.35
N LEU A 122 23.34 -2.13 12.01
CA LEU A 122 24.18 -3.02 11.20
C LEU A 122 25.67 -2.78 11.47
N PHE A 123 26.12 -1.52 11.50
CA PHE A 123 27.51 -1.19 11.86
C PHE A 123 27.88 -1.70 13.26
N ARG A 124 26.99 -1.52 14.25
CA ARG A 124 27.21 -2.02 15.60
C ARG A 124 27.34 -3.54 15.65
N LYS A 125 26.55 -4.27 14.85
CA LYS A 125 26.66 -5.74 14.74
C LYS A 125 27.94 -6.14 14.04
N LEU A 126 28.31 -5.48 12.95
CA LEU A 126 29.55 -5.74 12.22
C LEU A 126 30.76 -5.60 13.15
N HIS A 127 30.82 -4.53 13.95
CA HIS A 127 31.93 -4.31 14.89
C HIS A 127 32.04 -5.39 15.97
N LYS A 128 30.92 -6.04 16.34
CA LYS A 128 30.91 -7.10 17.37
C LYS A 128 31.26 -8.48 16.81
N THR A 129 30.75 -8.80 15.62
CA THR A 129 30.79 -10.17 15.08
C THR A 129 31.76 -10.31 13.90
N ASN A 130 32.20 -9.21 13.29
CA ASN A 130 32.99 -9.19 12.04
C ASN A 130 32.40 -10.05 10.91
N ASP A 131 31.07 -10.14 10.88
CA ASP A 131 30.33 -10.98 9.94
C ASP A 131 30.46 -10.47 8.49
N PRO A 132 30.98 -11.29 7.54
CA PRO A 132 31.16 -10.90 6.15
C PRO A 132 29.85 -10.55 5.42
N ASP A 133 28.73 -11.18 5.78
CA ASP A 133 27.43 -10.93 5.13
C ASP A 133 26.90 -9.51 5.44
N ILE A 134 27.20 -9.02 6.65
CA ILE A 134 26.85 -7.66 7.06
C ILE A 134 27.74 -6.65 6.34
N LYS A 135 29.03 -6.98 6.17
CA LYS A 135 29.99 -6.16 5.42
C LYS A 135 29.56 -5.99 3.97
N GLU A 136 29.04 -7.04 3.33
CA GLU A 136 28.53 -6.96 1.96
C GLU A 136 27.28 -6.06 1.88
N LYS A 137 26.32 -6.19 2.80
CA LYS A 137 25.11 -5.36 2.84
C LYS A 137 25.37 -3.87 3.07
N LEU A 138 26.50 -3.53 3.71
CA LEU A 138 26.91 -2.15 3.95
C LEU A 138 27.69 -1.53 2.78
N LYS A 139 28.03 -2.31 1.74
CA LYS A 139 28.65 -1.75 0.54
C LYS A 139 27.67 -0.80 -0.14
N PRO A 140 28.09 0.43 -0.48
CA PRO A 140 27.26 1.33 -1.23
C PRO A 140 26.93 0.71 -2.60
N PRO A 141 25.70 0.90 -3.11
CA PRO A 141 25.37 0.46 -4.46
C PRO A 141 26.24 1.17 -5.49
N SER A 142 26.52 0.52 -6.62
CA SER A 142 27.27 1.15 -7.72
C SER A 142 26.50 2.37 -8.24
N ILE A 143 27.10 3.56 -8.07
CA ILE A 143 26.52 4.82 -8.53
C ILE A 143 26.99 5.06 -9.97
N PRO A 144 26.09 5.35 -10.93
CA PRO A 144 26.47 5.73 -12.29
C PRO A 144 27.38 6.96 -12.31
N LYS A 145 28.37 6.97 -13.21
CA LYS A 145 29.33 8.09 -13.34
C LYS A 145 28.64 9.44 -13.55
N SER A 146 27.52 9.48 -14.27
CA SER A 146 26.73 10.69 -14.51
C SER A 146 26.14 11.31 -13.25
N ILE A 147 25.84 10.50 -12.22
CA ILE A 147 25.35 11.00 -10.92
C ILE A 147 26.54 11.43 -10.05
N LEU A 148 27.64 10.67 -10.08
CA LEU A 148 28.88 11.02 -9.39
C LEU A 148 29.42 12.38 -9.83
N SER A 149 29.38 12.69 -11.14
CA SER A 149 29.81 13.98 -11.66
C SER A 149 28.95 15.15 -11.19
N LEU A 150 27.68 14.92 -10.84
CA LEU A 150 26.80 15.97 -10.29
C LEU A 150 27.12 16.27 -8.83
N ILE A 151 27.50 15.25 -8.05
CA ILE A 151 27.83 15.39 -6.62
C ILE A 151 29.18 16.10 -6.44
N GLN A 152 30.10 15.99 -7.41
CA GLN A 152 31.44 16.58 -7.35
C GLN A 152 31.51 18.05 -7.78
N LEU A 153 30.40 18.64 -8.24
CA LEU A 153 30.32 20.04 -8.66
C LEU A 153 29.82 21.00 -7.57
N GLU A 154 29.53 20.48 -6.37
CA GLU A 154 29.32 21.27 -5.14
C GLU A 154 30.58 21.19 -4.25
#